data_AF-A0A2P4T022-F1
#
_entry.id   AF-A0A2P4T022-F1
#
_cell.length_a   1.000
_cell.length_b   1.000
_cell.length_c   1.000
_cell.angle_alpha   90.00
_cell.angle_beta   90.00
_cell.angle_gamma   90.00
#
_symmetry.space_group_name_H-M   'P 1'
#
loop_
_entity.id
_entity.type
_entity.pdbx_description
1 polymer ?
#
loop_
_entity_poly.entity_id
_entity_poly.type
_entity_poly.pdbx_seq_one_letter_code
_entity_poly.pdbx_strand_id
1 'polypeptide(L)'
;MLGSKDLHCFPSVTYLKTEEDSLAYILPEFGLVCPWEQELLNKYPYEMVIEIANEYNSHCQDILQVVKMQELDKEIDNILLGDFLKEVSVHYLKSIRIFSKNVKLWLLNALEEFPMPLQTSKCKEVTVFIKRLRRKTDLSNMAKTMRIVLNNNSKVTVLISDLNAVIDQGLLDVPGNLFQKKYGNPDELQYNIEIKCLNDLLSSLAHSRDIRVLLTCVSSNLQAFVLQPSRNKQEFRKVAADFQLRWNFLLSAVSKAMTLNYADSFGK
;
A
#
# COMPACT_ATOMS: atom_id res chain seq x y z
N MET A 1 -11.22 -9.72 33.97
CA MET A 1 -12.34 -8.85 34.36
C MET A 1 -11.94 -7.39 34.15
N LEU A 2 -12.91 -6.57 33.76
CA LEU A 2 -12.86 -5.15 33.36
C LEU A 2 -12.27 -4.93 31.95
N GLY A 3 -13.04 -4.58 30.92
CA GLY A 3 -14.42 -4.09 30.83
C GLY A 3 -14.46 -3.12 29.66
N SER A 4 -15.24 -3.46 28.61
CA SER A 4 -15.47 -2.61 27.44
C SER A 4 -15.86 -1.20 27.87
N LYS A 5 -15.16 -0.20 27.34
CA LYS A 5 -15.56 1.20 27.47
C LYS A 5 -16.67 1.47 26.47
N ASP A 6 -17.82 1.82 27.02
CA ASP A 6 -18.93 2.49 26.35
C ASP A 6 -18.43 3.65 25.50
N LEU A 7 -18.89 3.69 24.26
CA LEU A 7 -19.01 4.94 23.49
C LEU A 7 -20.41 4.94 22.85
N HIS A 8 -21.44 5.01 23.70
CA HIS A 8 -22.72 5.55 23.30
C HIS A 8 -22.50 7.01 22.87
N CYS A 9 -22.60 7.29 21.58
CA CYS A 9 -22.73 8.66 21.10
C CYS A 9 -24.11 8.77 20.46
N PHE A 10 -24.93 9.65 21.05
CA PHE A 10 -26.29 10.08 20.73
C PHE A 10 -27.39 9.55 21.67
N PRO A 11 -28.13 10.47 22.34
CA PRO A 11 -29.28 10.10 23.15
C PRO A 11 -30.42 9.60 22.25
N SER A 12 -31.24 8.69 22.77
CA SER A 12 -32.48 8.28 22.13
C SER A 12 -33.36 9.49 21.82
N VAL A 13 -33.92 9.53 20.61
CA VAL A 13 -34.76 10.63 20.05
C VAL A 13 -36.03 10.91 20.88
N THR A 14 -36.33 10.06 21.88
CA THR A 14 -37.44 10.21 22.82
C THR A 14 -37.42 11.47 23.69
N TYR A 15 -36.38 12.32 23.60
CA TYR A 15 -36.26 13.57 24.38
C TYR A 15 -36.44 14.86 23.58
N LEU A 16 -36.69 14.80 22.27
CA LEU A 16 -36.90 15.99 21.44
C LEU A 16 -38.40 16.29 21.33
N LYS A 17 -38.83 17.39 21.97
CA LYS A 17 -40.24 17.74 22.22
C LYS A 17 -40.93 18.52 21.08
N THR A 18 -40.26 18.81 19.96
CA THR A 18 -40.77 19.70 18.90
C THR A 18 -40.30 19.32 17.48
N GLU A 19 -41.18 19.53 16.48
CA GLU A 19 -41.06 19.11 15.06
C GLU A 19 -39.79 19.61 14.34
N GLU A 20 -39.31 20.82 14.65
CA GLU A 20 -38.13 21.41 13.98
C GLU A 20 -36.79 20.90 14.54
N ASP A 21 -36.74 20.55 15.82
CA ASP A 21 -35.51 20.16 16.51
C ASP A 21 -35.06 18.73 16.19
N SER A 22 -36.01 17.83 15.90
CA SER A 22 -35.71 16.42 15.57
C SER A 22 -35.19 16.25 14.14
N LEU A 23 -35.75 16.98 13.18
CA LEU A 23 -35.38 16.85 11.75
C LEU A 23 -34.04 17.53 11.44
N ALA A 24 -33.74 18.66 12.09
CA ALA A 24 -32.46 19.36 11.91
C ALA A 24 -31.27 18.61 12.54
N TYR A 25 -31.52 17.79 13.57
CA TYR A 25 -30.46 17.09 14.31
C TYR A 25 -30.05 15.75 13.68
N ILE A 26 -30.97 15.04 13.01
CA ILE A 26 -30.71 13.69 12.51
C ILE A 26 -29.80 13.70 11.26
N LEU A 27 -29.89 14.71 10.38
CA LEU A 27 -29.10 14.76 9.13
C LEU A 27 -28.82 16.20 8.63
N PRO A 28 -27.72 16.85 9.05
CA PRO A 28 -27.39 18.21 8.59
C PRO A 28 -27.08 18.30 7.09
N GLU A 29 -26.71 17.19 6.44
CA GLU A 29 -26.36 17.15 5.00
C GLU A 29 -27.53 16.78 4.07
N PHE A 30 -28.71 16.43 4.61
CA PHE A 30 -29.89 16.02 3.83
C PHE A 30 -31.13 16.89 4.13
N GLY A 31 -30.95 18.17 4.47
CA GLY A 31 -32.01 19.11 4.88
C GLY A 31 -33.09 19.45 3.82
N LEU A 32 -33.29 18.62 2.79
CA LEU A 32 -34.48 18.63 1.97
C LEU A 32 -35.24 17.34 2.29
N VAL A 33 -36.34 17.46 3.04
CA VAL A 33 -37.31 16.39 3.27
C VAL A 33 -37.55 15.67 1.94
N CYS A 34 -37.27 14.37 1.89
CA CYS A 34 -37.37 13.65 0.63
C CYS A 34 -38.85 13.57 0.20
N PRO A 35 -39.19 13.70 -1.10
CA PRO A 35 -40.59 13.75 -1.55
C PRO A 35 -41.45 12.56 -1.08
N TRP A 36 -40.85 11.38 -0.92
CA TRP A 36 -41.52 10.16 -0.46
C TRP A 36 -41.82 10.17 1.06
N GLU A 37 -41.05 10.89 1.88
CA GLU A 37 -41.31 11.02 3.33
C GLU A 37 -42.59 11.83 3.56
N GLN A 38 -42.82 12.87 2.76
CA GLN A 38 -44.07 13.65 2.79
C GLN A 38 -45.29 12.84 2.34
N GLU A 39 -45.13 11.94 1.36
CA GLU A 39 -46.22 11.03 0.95
C GLU A 39 -46.60 10.04 2.05
N LEU A 40 -45.64 9.55 2.84
CA LEU A 40 -45.90 8.64 3.96
C LEU A 40 -46.58 9.33 5.14
N LEU A 41 -46.14 10.54 5.48
CA LEU A 41 -46.76 11.40 6.51
C LEU A 41 -48.22 11.74 6.22
N ASN A 42 -48.58 11.87 4.93
CA ASN A 42 -49.96 12.14 4.52
C ASN A 42 -50.86 10.90 4.56
N LYS A 43 -50.30 9.70 4.68
CA LYS A 43 -51.01 8.43 4.48
C LYS A 43 -51.01 7.52 5.71
N TYR A 44 -50.09 7.72 6.64
CA TYR A 44 -49.91 6.90 7.83
C TYR A 44 -49.65 7.75 9.08
N PRO A 45 -49.99 7.26 10.28
CA PRO A 45 -49.71 7.96 11.53
C PRO A 45 -48.23 8.29 11.70
N TYR A 46 -47.94 9.45 12.26
CA TYR A 46 -46.59 9.99 12.45
C TYR A 46 -45.67 9.02 13.20
N GLU A 47 -46.18 8.32 14.22
CA GLU A 47 -45.40 7.37 15.00
C GLU A 47 -44.89 6.21 14.13
N MET A 48 -45.69 5.73 13.19
CA MET A 48 -45.33 4.63 12.29
C MET A 48 -44.27 5.06 11.26
N VAL A 49 -44.36 6.29 10.76
CA VAL A 49 -43.38 6.84 9.82
C VAL A 49 -42.01 7.02 10.49
N ILE A 50 -41.99 7.44 11.76
CA ILE A 50 -40.74 7.52 12.55
C ILE A 50 -40.10 6.15 12.72
N GLU A 51 -40.86 5.11 13.05
CA GLU A 51 -40.31 3.77 13.22
C GLU A 51 -39.65 3.26 11.94
N ILE A 52 -40.32 3.43 10.79
CA ILE A 52 -39.76 3.05 9.48
C ILE A 52 -38.52 3.88 9.15
N ALA A 53 -38.54 5.19 9.39
CA ALA A 53 -37.39 6.07 9.16
C ALA A 53 -36.20 5.69 10.05
N ASN A 54 -36.44 5.31 11.31
CA ASN A 54 -35.42 4.85 12.23
C ASN A 54 -34.83 3.50 11.82
N GLU A 55 -35.68 2.56 11.40
CA GLU A 55 -35.24 1.24 10.93
C GLU A 55 -34.43 1.36 9.62
N TYR A 56 -34.89 2.21 8.70
CA TYR A 56 -34.16 2.56 7.48
C TYR A 56 -32.82 3.25 7.80
N ASN A 57 -32.80 4.21 8.72
CA ASN A 57 -31.57 4.89 9.13
C ASN A 57 -30.60 3.91 9.80
N SER A 58 -31.09 3.02 10.68
CA SER A 58 -30.27 1.96 11.28
C SER A 58 -29.69 1.05 10.21
N HIS A 59 -30.48 0.64 9.23
CA HIS A 59 -30.01 -0.19 8.12
C HIS A 59 -28.96 0.53 7.27
N CYS A 60 -29.17 1.82 6.97
CA CYS A 60 -28.20 2.66 6.29
C CYS A 60 -26.92 2.83 7.11
N GLN A 61 -27.00 2.95 8.43
CA GLN A 61 -25.84 3.02 9.32
C GLN A 61 -25.09 1.70 9.33
N ASP A 62 -25.77 0.54 9.35
CA ASP A 62 -25.13 -0.77 9.28
C ASP A 62 -24.41 -0.98 7.93
N ILE A 63 -25.07 -0.61 6.83
CA ILE A 63 -24.45 -0.61 5.50
C ILE A 63 -23.27 0.35 5.48
N LEU A 64 -23.42 1.57 5.99
CA LEU A 64 -22.36 2.57 6.10
C LEU A 64 -21.23 2.10 7.00
N GLN A 65 -21.49 1.31 8.04
CA GLN A 65 -20.50 0.73 8.94
C GLN A 65 -19.70 -0.33 8.19
N VAL A 66 -20.36 -1.27 7.52
CA VAL A 66 -19.73 -2.27 6.64
C VAL A 66 -18.93 -1.61 5.51
N VAL A 67 -19.43 -0.48 5.02
CA VAL A 67 -18.79 0.37 3.99
C VAL A 67 -17.61 1.17 4.53
N LYS A 68 -17.68 1.72 5.76
CA LYS A 68 -16.66 2.56 6.42
C LYS A 68 -15.54 1.72 7.02
N MET A 69 -15.84 0.48 7.42
CA MET A 69 -14.83 -0.46 7.87
C MET A 69 -13.93 -0.76 6.67
N GLN A 70 -12.71 -0.20 6.70
CA GLN A 70 -11.58 -0.49 5.80
C GLN A 70 -11.15 -1.98 5.80
N GLU A 71 -12.00 -2.87 6.32
CA GLU A 71 -11.81 -4.30 6.43
C GLU A 71 -12.05 -4.98 5.09
N LEU A 72 -12.99 -4.50 4.26
CA LEU A 72 -13.21 -5.09 2.93
C LEU A 72 -11.93 -5.03 2.08
N ASP A 73 -11.25 -3.89 2.05
CA ASP A 73 -10.00 -3.72 1.29
C ASP A 73 -8.87 -4.61 1.82
N LYS A 74 -8.75 -4.77 3.15
CA LYS A 74 -7.68 -5.59 3.76
C LYS A 74 -7.95 -7.08 3.61
N GLU A 75 -9.19 -7.51 3.83
CA GLU A 75 -9.64 -8.89 3.71
C GLU A 75 -9.54 -9.34 2.24
N ILE A 76 -10.06 -8.52 1.31
CA ILE A 76 -9.98 -8.80 -0.13
C ILE A 76 -8.53 -8.74 -0.62
N ASP A 77 -7.68 -7.80 -0.16
CA ASP A 77 -6.25 -7.80 -0.51
C ASP A 77 -5.52 -9.06 -0.03
N ASN A 78 -5.91 -9.58 1.13
CA ASN A 78 -5.35 -10.80 1.71
C ASN A 78 -5.85 -12.05 0.96
N ILE A 79 -7.12 -12.07 0.56
CA ILE A 79 -7.72 -13.16 -0.23
C ILE A 79 -7.14 -13.18 -1.65
N LEU A 80 -7.02 -12.01 -2.30
CA LEU A 80 -6.59 -11.93 -3.68
C LEU A 80 -5.11 -12.15 -3.86
N LEU A 81 -4.27 -11.77 -2.88
CA LEU A 81 -2.82 -11.89 -3.06
C LEU A 81 -2.03 -11.93 -1.74
N GLY A 82 -2.57 -12.46 -0.64
CA GLY A 82 -2.00 -12.48 0.73
C GLY A 82 -0.50 -12.25 0.86
N ASP A 83 0.29 -13.26 0.51
CA ASP A 83 1.75 -13.21 0.42
C ASP A 83 2.18 -13.16 -1.06
N PHE A 84 2.73 -12.03 -1.51
CA PHE A 84 3.23 -11.85 -2.89
C PHE A 84 4.44 -12.75 -3.20
N LEU A 85 5.06 -13.36 -2.18
CA LEU A 85 6.11 -14.34 -2.33
C LEU A 85 5.57 -15.76 -2.46
N LYS A 86 4.27 -16.03 -2.39
CA LYS A 86 3.77 -17.35 -2.78
C LYS A 86 3.82 -17.50 -4.29
N GLU A 87 4.04 -18.73 -4.76
CA GLU A 87 3.84 -19.02 -6.17
C GLU A 87 2.34 -19.00 -6.48
N VAL A 88 2.01 -18.27 -7.53
CA VAL A 88 0.64 -18.07 -7.97
C VAL A 88 0.58 -18.34 -9.46
N SER A 89 -0.46 -19.03 -9.91
CA SER A 89 -0.58 -19.39 -11.31
C SER A 89 -0.71 -18.14 -12.20
N VAL A 90 -0.15 -18.21 -13.41
CA VAL A 90 -0.25 -17.12 -14.40
C VAL A 90 -1.72 -16.82 -14.73
N HIS A 91 -2.55 -17.87 -14.76
CA HIS A 91 -3.99 -17.73 -14.96
C HIS A 91 -4.64 -16.88 -13.86
N TYR A 92 -4.31 -17.14 -12.59
CA TYR A 92 -4.86 -16.38 -11.48
C TYR A 92 -4.41 -14.91 -11.49
N LEU A 93 -3.12 -14.64 -11.76
CA LEU A 93 -2.64 -13.26 -11.92
C LEU A 93 -3.34 -12.53 -13.08
N LYS A 94 -3.65 -13.24 -14.17
CA LYS A 94 -4.46 -12.72 -15.28
C LYS A 94 -5.88 -12.39 -14.84
N SER A 95 -6.53 -13.26 -14.06
CA SER A 95 -7.85 -13.01 -13.49
C SER A 95 -7.87 -11.78 -12.58
N ILE A 96 -6.87 -11.62 -11.72
CA ILE A 96 -6.70 -10.41 -10.88
C ILE A 96 -6.59 -9.16 -11.74
N ARG A 97 -5.80 -9.21 -12.83
CA ARG A 97 -5.64 -8.07 -13.74
C ARG A 97 -6.95 -7.70 -14.44
N ILE A 98 -7.76 -8.69 -14.82
CA ILE A 98 -9.09 -8.48 -15.42
C ILE A 98 -10.04 -7.87 -14.38
N PHE A 99 -10.11 -8.46 -13.18
CA PHE A 99 -10.88 -7.94 -12.06
C PHE A 99 -10.52 -6.48 -11.76
N SER A 100 -9.23 -6.16 -11.64
CA SER A 100 -8.72 -4.81 -11.39
C SER A 100 -9.14 -3.79 -12.46
N LYS A 101 -9.31 -4.22 -13.72
CA LYS A 101 -9.79 -3.35 -14.80
C LYS A 101 -11.30 -3.07 -14.71
N ASN A 102 -12.08 -4.03 -14.22
CA ASN A 102 -13.54 -3.98 -14.31
C ASN A 102 -14.22 -3.59 -12.99
N VAL A 103 -13.59 -3.80 -11.83
CA VAL A 103 -14.22 -3.61 -10.51
C VAL A 103 -14.79 -2.21 -10.30
N LYS A 104 -14.17 -1.17 -10.87
CA LYS A 104 -14.71 0.19 -10.81
C LYS A 104 -16.01 0.34 -11.60
N LEU A 105 -16.08 -0.25 -12.80
CA LEU A 105 -17.29 -0.23 -13.62
C LEU A 105 -18.40 -1.04 -12.97
N TRP A 106 -18.08 -2.23 -12.46
CA TRP A 106 -19.05 -3.07 -11.74
C TRP A 106 -19.61 -2.36 -10.51
N LEU A 107 -18.77 -1.66 -9.75
CA LEU A 107 -19.22 -0.85 -8.62
C LEU A 107 -20.15 0.29 -9.06
N LEU A 108 -19.81 1.02 -10.13
CA LEU A 108 -20.65 2.11 -10.64
C LEU A 108 -22.03 1.61 -11.05
N ASN A 109 -22.09 0.49 -11.79
CA ASN A 109 -23.37 -0.11 -12.19
C ASN A 109 -24.18 -0.58 -10.97
N ALA A 110 -23.52 -1.12 -9.95
CA ALA A 110 -24.20 -1.55 -8.72
C ALA A 110 -24.72 -0.37 -7.87
N LEU A 111 -24.17 0.82 -8.05
CA LEU A 111 -24.54 2.03 -7.30
C LEU A 111 -25.36 3.02 -8.13
N GLU A 112 -25.83 2.64 -9.33
CA GLU A 112 -26.46 3.55 -10.30
C GLU A 112 -27.65 4.33 -9.71
N GLU A 113 -28.47 3.67 -8.88
CA GLU A 113 -29.65 4.26 -8.25
C GLU A 113 -29.37 4.96 -6.92
N PHE A 114 -28.13 4.96 -6.44
CA PHE A 114 -27.75 5.54 -5.15
C PHE A 114 -27.29 7.00 -5.27
N PRO A 115 -27.35 7.81 -4.19
CA PRO A 115 -26.90 9.19 -4.20
C PRO A 115 -25.45 9.36 -4.68
N MET A 116 -25.20 10.37 -5.52
CA MET A 116 -23.88 10.69 -6.08
C MET A 116 -22.74 10.83 -5.04
N PRO A 117 -22.97 11.38 -3.82
CA PRO A 117 -21.93 11.40 -2.79
C PRO A 117 -21.43 9.99 -2.41
N LEU A 118 -22.33 9.01 -2.32
CA LEU A 118 -21.99 7.62 -2.01
C LEU A 118 -21.19 6.97 -3.14
N GLN A 119 -21.65 7.13 -4.40
CA GLN A 119 -20.93 6.64 -5.58
C GLN A 119 -19.51 7.19 -5.64
N THR A 120 -19.36 8.49 -5.38
CA THR A 120 -18.08 9.19 -5.40
C THR A 120 -17.15 8.68 -4.30
N SER A 121 -17.66 8.52 -3.08
CA SER A 121 -16.89 7.99 -1.95
C SER A 121 -16.38 6.57 -2.25
N LYS A 122 -17.25 5.68 -2.72
CA LYS A 122 -16.88 4.29 -3.07
C LYS A 122 -15.94 4.18 -4.25
N CYS A 123 -16.09 5.04 -5.25
CA CYS A 123 -15.14 5.11 -6.36
C CYS A 123 -13.73 5.51 -5.91
N LYS A 124 -13.59 6.37 -4.88
CA LYS A 124 -12.28 6.74 -4.34
C LYS A 124 -11.61 5.55 -3.66
N GLU A 125 -12.35 4.81 -2.82
CA GLU A 125 -11.87 3.59 -2.16
C GLU A 125 -11.45 2.54 -3.18
N VAL A 126 -12.32 2.19 -4.13
CA VAL A 126 -12.00 1.22 -5.20
C VAL A 126 -10.80 1.66 -6.03
N THR A 127 -10.61 2.97 -6.25
CA THR A 127 -9.41 3.47 -6.94
C THR A 127 -8.14 3.21 -6.15
N VAL A 128 -8.16 3.37 -4.82
CA VAL A 128 -7.03 3.06 -3.94
C VAL A 128 -6.78 1.55 -3.92
N PHE A 129 -7.82 0.74 -3.80
CA PHE A 129 -7.76 -0.71 -3.84
C PHE A 129 -7.17 -1.24 -5.17
N ILE A 130 -7.62 -0.74 -6.32
CA ILE A 130 -7.07 -1.07 -7.64
C ILE A 130 -5.55 -0.79 -7.69
N LYS A 131 -5.11 0.35 -7.16
CA LYS A 131 -3.68 0.70 -7.11
C LYS A 131 -2.89 -0.28 -6.24
N ARG A 132 -3.42 -0.66 -5.08
CA ARG A 132 -2.82 -1.67 -4.18
C ARG A 132 -2.71 -3.03 -4.85
N LEU A 133 -3.80 -3.50 -5.48
CA LEU A 133 -3.87 -4.78 -6.16
C LEU A 133 -2.90 -4.87 -7.35
N ARG A 134 -2.80 -3.78 -8.14
CA ARG A 134 -1.82 -3.68 -9.23
C ARG A 134 -0.40 -3.79 -8.69
N ARG A 135 -0.04 -3.00 -7.67
CA ARG A 135 1.28 -3.07 -7.03
C ARG A 135 1.60 -4.48 -6.53
N LYS A 136 0.63 -5.17 -5.93
CA LYS A 136 0.80 -6.54 -5.42
C LYS A 136 1.00 -7.57 -6.54
N THR A 137 0.30 -7.39 -7.66
CA THR A 137 0.48 -8.18 -8.88
C THR A 137 1.88 -7.97 -9.47
N ASP A 138 2.33 -6.72 -9.55
CA ASP A 138 3.66 -6.37 -10.05
C ASP A 138 4.76 -6.98 -9.16
N LEU A 139 4.63 -6.86 -7.83
CA LEU A 139 5.55 -7.49 -6.88
C LEU A 139 5.60 -9.02 -7.01
N SER A 140 4.46 -9.67 -7.27
CA SER A 140 4.41 -11.12 -7.47
C SER A 140 5.12 -11.55 -8.76
N ASN A 141 4.94 -10.77 -9.83
CA ASN A 141 5.69 -10.97 -11.08
C ASN A 141 7.19 -10.77 -10.87
N MET A 142 7.59 -9.72 -10.15
CA MET A 142 9.00 -9.49 -9.79
C MET A 142 9.58 -10.65 -8.97
N ALA A 143 8.85 -11.14 -7.96
CA ALA A 143 9.28 -12.27 -7.16
C ALA A 143 9.47 -13.53 -8.01
N LYS A 144 8.58 -13.77 -8.97
CA LYS A 144 8.71 -14.86 -9.93
C LYS A 144 9.96 -14.72 -10.80
N THR A 145 10.19 -13.53 -11.40
CA THR A 145 11.39 -13.25 -12.19
C THR A 145 12.65 -13.43 -11.35
N MET A 146 12.65 -12.93 -10.12
CA MET A 146 13.79 -13.05 -9.22
C MET A 146 14.10 -14.51 -8.89
N ARG A 147 13.10 -15.37 -8.63
CA ARG A 147 13.32 -16.81 -8.44
C ARG A 147 13.97 -17.47 -9.65
N ILE A 148 13.56 -17.10 -10.86
CA ILE A 148 14.17 -17.64 -12.10
C ILE A 148 15.66 -17.29 -12.15
N VAL A 149 16.03 -16.06 -11.78
CA VAL A 149 17.44 -15.63 -11.72
C VAL A 149 18.18 -16.35 -10.59
N LEU A 150 17.62 -16.39 -9.39
CA LEU A 150 18.24 -16.98 -8.21
C LEU A 150 18.46 -18.49 -8.32
N ASN A 151 17.57 -19.19 -9.02
CA ASN A 151 17.70 -20.63 -9.28
C ASN A 151 18.80 -20.97 -10.30
N ASN A 152 19.42 -19.97 -10.93
CA ASN A 152 20.54 -20.17 -11.84
C ASN A 152 21.87 -19.76 -11.18
N ASN A 153 22.56 -20.75 -10.60
CA ASN A 153 23.79 -20.51 -9.84
C ASN A 153 24.88 -19.80 -10.64
N SER A 154 25.07 -20.15 -11.91
CA SER A 154 26.10 -19.49 -12.74
C SER A 154 25.74 -18.03 -12.98
N LYS A 155 24.47 -17.72 -13.29
CA LYS A 155 24.01 -16.33 -13.43
C LYS A 155 24.21 -15.51 -12.15
N VAL A 156 23.92 -16.07 -10.98
CA VAL A 156 24.10 -15.33 -9.73
C VAL A 156 25.59 -15.15 -9.39
N THR A 157 26.44 -16.15 -9.64
CA THR A 157 27.88 -15.99 -9.43
C THR A 157 28.47 -14.90 -10.32
N VAL A 158 28.12 -14.90 -11.61
CA VAL A 158 28.52 -13.84 -12.55
C VAL A 158 28.01 -12.47 -12.09
N LEU A 159 26.73 -12.38 -11.68
CA LEU A 159 26.16 -11.14 -11.16
C LEU A 159 26.92 -10.61 -9.93
N ILE A 160 27.30 -11.47 -8.98
CA ILE A 160 28.08 -11.08 -7.80
C ILE A 160 29.47 -10.57 -8.22
N SER A 161 30.15 -11.28 -9.13
CA SER A 161 31.46 -10.87 -9.64
C SER A 161 31.40 -9.52 -10.37
N ASP A 162 30.41 -9.33 -11.24
CA ASP A 162 30.21 -8.08 -12.00
C ASP A 162 29.93 -6.91 -11.04
N LEU A 163 29.08 -7.11 -10.04
CA LEU A 163 28.77 -6.09 -9.03
C LEU A 163 29.99 -5.72 -8.19
N ASN A 164 30.79 -6.70 -7.75
CA ASN A 164 32.03 -6.44 -7.02
C ASN A 164 33.03 -5.66 -7.89
N ALA A 165 33.18 -6.03 -9.17
CA ALA A 165 34.05 -5.31 -10.09
C ALA A 165 33.63 -3.85 -10.28
N VAL A 166 32.32 -3.58 -10.41
CA VAL A 166 31.76 -2.22 -10.50
C VAL A 166 32.01 -1.43 -9.22
N ILE A 167 31.85 -2.05 -8.05
CA ILE A 167 32.12 -1.41 -6.75
C ILE A 167 33.62 -1.09 -6.61
N ASP A 168 34.51 -2.02 -7.00
CA ASP A 168 35.96 -1.87 -6.88
C ASP A 168 36.55 -0.83 -7.85
N GLN A 169 36.01 -0.74 -9.06
CA GLN A 169 36.39 0.28 -10.05
C GLN A 169 36.06 1.70 -9.61
N GLY A 170 35.08 1.84 -8.71
CA GLY A 170 34.56 3.10 -8.21
C GLY A 170 33.73 3.86 -9.25
N LEU A 171 32.47 4.15 -8.94
CA LEU A 171 31.58 4.88 -9.85
C LEU A 171 31.98 6.37 -9.93
N LEU A 172 32.75 6.73 -10.96
CA LEU A 172 33.28 8.09 -11.18
C LEU A 172 32.22 9.13 -11.58
N ASP A 173 31.07 8.69 -12.12
CA ASP A 173 30.05 9.54 -12.75
C ASP A 173 28.85 9.89 -11.84
N VAL A 174 28.89 9.57 -10.54
CA VAL A 174 27.76 9.86 -9.63
C VAL A 174 27.96 11.21 -8.95
N PRO A 175 26.95 12.10 -8.95
CA PRO A 175 27.00 13.34 -8.16
C PRO A 175 27.17 13.01 -6.67
N GLY A 176 28.23 13.54 -6.07
CA GLY A 176 28.68 13.12 -4.75
C GLY A 176 29.57 11.88 -4.88
N ASN A 177 30.82 11.99 -4.44
CA ASN A 177 31.90 11.01 -4.57
C ASN A 177 31.62 9.67 -3.84
N LEU A 178 30.54 8.95 -4.18
CA LEU A 178 30.05 7.77 -3.44
C LEU A 178 31.07 6.63 -3.39
N PHE A 179 31.99 6.60 -4.35
CA PHE A 179 33.00 5.55 -4.50
C PHE A 179 34.43 6.07 -4.72
N GLN A 180 34.71 7.37 -4.53
CA GLN A 180 36.11 7.78 -4.58
C GLN A 180 36.83 7.15 -3.40
N LYS A 181 37.62 6.11 -3.65
CA LYS A 181 38.85 5.83 -2.90
C LYS A 181 39.82 6.99 -3.15
N LYS A 182 39.48 8.20 -2.66
CA LYS A 182 40.53 9.18 -2.38
C LYS A 182 41.33 8.57 -1.23
N TYR A 183 42.65 8.66 -1.32
CA TYR A 183 43.57 8.38 -0.22
C TYR A 183 43.30 9.35 0.94
N GLY A 184 42.18 9.12 1.60
CA GLY A 184 41.59 9.87 2.70
C GLY A 184 40.98 8.84 3.64
N ASN A 185 40.93 9.22 4.92
CA ASN A 185 40.75 8.36 6.08
C ASN A 185 39.86 7.11 5.82
N PRO A 186 40.28 5.89 6.23
CA PRO A 186 39.46 4.66 6.13
C PRO A 186 38.04 4.82 6.72
N ASP A 187 37.88 5.74 7.67
CA ASP A 187 36.61 6.07 8.32
C ASP A 187 35.60 6.82 7.42
N GLU A 188 36.00 7.41 6.28
CA GLU A 188 35.05 8.07 5.35
C GLU A 188 34.36 7.08 4.40
N LEU A 189 35.04 5.99 4.02
CA LEU A 189 34.42 4.89 3.27
C LEU A 189 33.37 4.13 4.12
N GLN A 190 33.52 4.21 5.45
CA GLN A 190 32.60 3.67 6.46
C GLN A 190 31.22 4.38 6.48
N TYR A 191 31.04 5.53 5.80
CA TYR A 191 29.87 6.39 6.00
C TYR A 191 28.76 6.32 4.92
N ASN A 192 28.94 5.56 3.83
CA ASN A 192 27.87 5.42 2.82
C ASN A 192 26.95 4.23 3.16
N ILE A 193 25.87 4.51 3.90
CA ILE A 193 24.84 3.55 4.31
C ILE A 193 24.32 2.74 3.10
N GLU A 194 24.15 3.35 1.94
CA GLU A 194 23.68 2.67 0.73
C GLU A 194 24.67 1.61 0.23
N ILE A 195 25.98 1.88 0.30
CA ILE A 195 27.04 0.93 -0.06
C ILE A 195 27.07 -0.22 0.92
N LYS A 196 26.93 0.08 2.22
CA LYS A 196 26.78 -0.96 3.24
C LYS A 196 25.57 -1.85 2.94
N CYS A 197 24.41 -1.27 2.64
CA CYS A 197 23.21 -2.00 2.27
C CYS A 197 23.41 -2.90 1.04
N LEU A 198 24.14 -2.40 0.03
CA LEU A 198 24.47 -3.17 -1.18
C LEU A 198 25.43 -4.33 -0.87
N ASN A 199 26.45 -4.11 -0.05
CA ASN A 199 27.40 -5.14 0.37
C ASN A 199 26.74 -6.22 1.22
N ASP A 200 25.84 -5.85 2.14
CA ASP A 200 25.05 -6.81 2.92
C ASP A 200 24.17 -7.66 2.00
N LEU A 201 23.55 -7.04 0.98
CA LEU A 201 22.75 -7.75 -0.01
C LEU A 201 23.61 -8.69 -0.88
N LEU A 202 24.81 -8.27 -1.29
CA LEU A 202 25.77 -9.12 -2.01
C LEU A 202 26.21 -10.31 -1.17
N SER A 203 26.50 -10.10 0.10
CA SER A 203 26.79 -11.17 1.04
C SER A 203 25.59 -12.13 1.15
N SER A 204 24.37 -11.60 1.28
CA SER A 204 23.16 -12.42 1.31
C SER A 204 22.98 -13.26 0.03
N LEU A 205 23.22 -12.67 -1.14
CA LEU A 205 23.17 -13.34 -2.44
C LEU A 205 24.22 -14.46 -2.58
N ALA A 206 25.39 -14.30 -1.98
CA ALA A 206 26.44 -15.31 -2.00
C ALA A 206 26.05 -16.56 -1.19
N HIS A 207 25.28 -16.39 -0.11
CA HIS A 207 24.95 -17.47 0.82
C HIS A 207 23.55 -18.08 0.62
N SER A 208 22.62 -17.35 0.01
CA SER A 208 21.23 -17.80 -0.14
C SER A 208 20.64 -17.48 -1.52
N ARG A 209 19.83 -18.41 -2.02
CA ARG A 209 18.97 -18.24 -3.21
C ARG A 209 17.51 -18.00 -2.85
N ASP A 210 17.18 -17.98 -1.56
CA ASP A 210 15.82 -17.71 -1.11
C ASP A 210 15.58 -16.20 -1.10
N ILE A 211 14.63 -15.77 -1.94
CA ILE A 211 14.18 -14.38 -2.00
C ILE A 211 13.71 -13.84 -0.63
N ARG A 212 13.18 -14.69 0.26
CA ARG A 212 12.79 -14.28 1.62
C ARG A 212 14.00 -13.82 2.42
N VAL A 213 15.12 -14.53 2.33
CA VAL A 213 16.37 -14.17 3.02
C VAL A 213 16.91 -12.83 2.50
N LEU A 214 16.87 -12.61 1.18
CA LEU A 214 17.28 -11.33 0.58
C LEU A 214 16.38 -10.17 1.04
N LEU A 215 15.07 -10.38 1.10
CA LEU A 215 14.13 -9.36 1.58
C LEU A 215 14.30 -9.09 3.07
N THR A 216 14.58 -10.12 3.88
CA THR A 216 14.92 -9.95 5.29
C THR A 216 16.19 -9.12 5.44
N CYS A 217 17.23 -9.36 4.62
CA CYS A 217 18.44 -8.53 4.61
C CYS A 217 18.12 -7.05 4.34
N VAL A 218 17.35 -6.76 3.29
CA VAL A 218 16.92 -5.39 2.97
C VAL A 218 16.09 -4.79 4.11
N SER A 219 15.17 -5.57 4.69
CA SER A 219 14.33 -5.12 5.81
C SER A 219 15.15 -4.78 7.05
N SER A 220 16.13 -5.61 7.41
CA SER A 220 17.03 -5.37 8.54
C SER A 220 17.84 -4.09 8.34
N ASN A 221 18.32 -3.85 7.12
CA ASN A 221 19.04 -2.62 6.78
C ASN A 221 18.16 -1.38 6.88
N LEU A 222 16.95 -1.41 6.30
CA LEU A 222 16.00 -0.31 6.45
C LEU A 222 15.62 -0.08 7.91
N GLN A 223 15.48 -1.15 8.69
CA GLN A 223 15.19 -1.03 10.12
C GLN A 223 16.33 -0.32 10.86
N ALA A 224 17.58 -0.74 10.64
CA ALA A 224 18.75 -0.17 11.31
C ALA A 224 19.02 1.29 10.91
N PHE A 225 18.86 1.63 9.62
CA PHE A 225 19.33 2.93 9.11
C PHE A 225 18.22 3.95 8.83
N VAL A 226 16.96 3.51 8.71
CA VAL A 226 15.83 4.40 8.40
C VAL A 226 14.83 4.44 9.54
N LEU A 227 14.37 3.28 10.03
CA LEU A 227 13.33 3.26 11.07
C LEU A 227 13.90 3.59 12.46
N GLN A 228 14.92 2.87 12.93
CA GLN A 228 15.46 3.04 14.29
C GLN A 228 15.98 4.46 14.58
N PRO A 229 16.64 5.17 13.64
CA PRO A 229 17.10 6.53 13.88
C PRO A 229 15.96 7.56 13.98
N SER A 230 14.78 7.22 13.48
CA SER A 230 13.65 8.14 13.39
C SER A 230 12.82 8.15 14.67
N ARG A 231 12.68 9.31 15.31
CA ARG A 231 11.96 9.45 16.58
C ARG A 231 10.46 9.67 16.39
N ASN A 232 10.07 10.15 15.21
CA ASN A 232 8.68 10.45 14.87
C ASN A 232 8.40 10.31 13.37
N LYS A 233 7.12 10.42 13.00
CA LYS A 233 6.65 10.24 11.62
C LYS A 233 7.24 11.25 10.63
N GLN A 234 7.54 12.48 11.05
CA GLN A 234 8.08 13.51 10.16
C GLN A 234 9.57 13.27 9.89
N GLU A 235 10.33 12.94 10.92
CA GLU A 235 11.73 12.55 10.79
C GLU A 235 11.87 11.28 9.95
N PHE A 236 11.04 10.27 10.17
CA PHE A 236 10.99 9.07 9.34
C PHE A 236 10.80 9.39 7.87
N ARG A 237 9.84 10.26 7.51
CA ARG A 237 9.64 10.66 6.11
C ARG A 237 10.87 11.33 5.52
N LYS A 238 11.55 12.17 6.31
CA LYS A 238 12.77 12.87 5.86
C LYS A 238 13.91 11.88 5.62
N VAL A 239 14.21 11.02 6.59
CA VAL A 239 15.28 10.01 6.51
C VAL A 239 14.99 9.01 5.40
N ALA A 240 13.75 8.52 5.29
CA ALA A 240 13.35 7.59 4.24
C ALA A 240 13.44 8.20 2.84
N ALA A 241 13.04 9.47 2.66
CA ALA A 241 13.15 10.16 1.39
C ALA A 241 14.61 10.38 0.97
N ASP A 242 15.47 10.78 1.92
CA ASP A 242 16.90 10.96 1.70
C ASP A 242 17.58 9.63 1.30
N PHE A 243 17.36 8.57 2.09
CA PHE A 243 17.87 7.24 1.80
C PHE A 243 17.37 6.74 0.44
N GLN A 244 16.07 6.90 0.14
CA GLN A 244 15.50 6.46 -1.14
C GLN A 244 16.15 7.19 -2.32
N LEU A 245 16.41 8.49 -2.20
CA LEU A 245 17.08 9.27 -3.24
C LEU A 245 18.50 8.78 -3.48
N ARG A 246 19.30 8.64 -2.42
CA ARG A 246 20.69 8.15 -2.50
C ARG A 246 20.77 6.71 -3.02
N TRP A 247 19.87 5.84 -2.56
CA TRP A 247 19.75 4.46 -3.03
C TRP A 247 19.41 4.41 -4.53
N ASN A 248 18.49 5.24 -5.00
CA ASN A 248 18.15 5.31 -6.43
C ASN A 248 19.33 5.81 -7.28
N PHE A 249 20.08 6.81 -6.81
CA PHE A 249 21.30 7.26 -7.50
C PHE A 249 22.34 6.14 -7.59
N LEU A 250 22.58 5.45 -6.47
CA LEU A 250 23.48 4.29 -6.42
C LEU A 250 23.05 3.21 -7.44
N LEU A 251 21.79 2.76 -7.38
CA LEU A 251 21.29 1.73 -8.29
C LEU A 251 21.36 2.15 -9.76
N SER A 252 21.09 3.42 -10.06
CA SER A 252 21.18 3.95 -11.43
C SER A 252 22.62 3.94 -11.94
N ALA A 253 23.56 4.30 -11.07
CA ALA A 253 24.98 4.30 -11.39
C ALA A 253 25.53 2.88 -11.59
N VAL A 254 25.17 1.95 -10.69
CA VAL A 254 25.52 0.53 -10.82
C VAL A 254 24.94 -0.04 -12.11
N SER A 255 23.65 0.23 -12.40
CA SER A 255 23.00 -0.20 -13.66
C SER A 255 23.72 0.33 -14.90
N LYS A 256 24.09 1.63 -14.91
CA LYS A 256 24.86 2.23 -16.01
C LYS A 256 26.22 1.57 -16.17
N ALA A 257 26.96 1.35 -15.09
CA ALA A 257 28.27 0.71 -15.12
C ALA A 257 28.19 -0.74 -15.61
N MET A 258 27.23 -1.52 -15.10
CA MET A 258 26.97 -2.89 -15.55
C MET A 258 26.66 -2.95 -17.06
N THR A 259 25.88 -1.98 -17.56
CA THR A 259 25.55 -1.88 -18.99
C THR A 259 26.77 -1.53 -19.85
N LEU A 260 27.60 -0.58 -19.41
CA LEU A 260 28.79 -0.15 -20.15
C LEU A 260 29.92 -1.19 -20.13
N ASN A 261 30.01 -1.98 -19.06
CA ASN A 261 31.02 -3.03 -18.91
C ASN A 261 30.61 -4.36 -19.58
N TYR A 262 29.52 -4.39 -20.35
CA TYR A 262 28.96 -5.60 -20.97
C TYR A 262 28.79 -6.76 -19.98
N ALA A 263 28.34 -6.47 -18.76
CA ALA A 263 28.10 -7.49 -17.74
C ALA A 263 27.13 -8.54 -18.29
N ASP A 264 27.61 -9.76 -18.54
CA ASP A 264 26.82 -10.83 -19.18
C ASP A 264 25.57 -11.21 -18.36
N SER A 265 25.53 -10.80 -17.08
CA SER A 265 24.42 -10.96 -16.16
C SER A 265 23.29 -9.93 -16.30
N PHE A 266 23.48 -8.82 -17.04
CA PHE A 266 22.57 -7.68 -17.05
C PHE A 266 21.88 -7.50 -18.42
N GLY A 267 20.53 -7.59 -18.44
CA GLY A 267 19.72 -7.26 -19.62
C GLY A 267 19.61 -8.32 -20.72
N LYS A 268 20.06 -9.56 -20.48
CA LYS A 268 19.86 -10.74 -21.36
C LYS A 268 18.84 -11.73 -20.79
#